data_AF-A0A7T0KP33-F1
#
_entry.id   AF-A0A7T0KP33-F1
#
_cell.length_a   1.000
_cell.length_b   1.000
_cell.length_c   1.000
_cell.angle_alpha   90.00
_cell.angle_beta   90.00
_cell.angle_gamma   90.00
#
_symmetry.space_group_name_H-M   'P 1'
#
loop_
_entity.id
_entity.type
_entity.pdbx_description
1 polymer ?
#
loop_
_entity_poly.entity_id
_entity_poly.type
_entity_poly.pdbx_seq_one_letter_code
_entity_poly.pdbx_strand_id
1 'polypeptide(L)'
;MAATNLVAAVAKLGDLAERHYLELKSSLDLSQKKDKEKIAKFILGAANRMPDIAQSAFEGVAVMIVGVAKGQVEGIPPVEMMDISKVVQKFLGADGPRWDVLWVPLEDSTNQVLVVLVDPPVVGRGPFPCRAHGDSLTDGRVYIRAEGETREASSDELDLLIQRGNTASRLDLDFSVEVLGQC
;
A
#
# COMPACT_ATOMS: atom_id res chain seq x y z
N MET A 1 -19.01 -11.28 1.31
CA MET A 1 -19.57 -11.34 -0.07
C MET A 1 -18.67 -10.64 -1.09
N ALA A 2 -18.38 -9.33 -0.97
CA ALA A 2 -17.52 -8.64 -1.94
C ALA A 2 -16.06 -9.16 -1.98
N ALA A 3 -15.40 -9.31 -0.83
CA ALA A 3 -14.03 -9.84 -0.76
C ALA A 3 -13.91 -11.28 -1.28
N THR A 4 -14.87 -12.14 -0.96
CA THR A 4 -14.96 -13.52 -1.49
C THR A 4 -15.05 -13.54 -3.02
N ASN A 5 -15.86 -12.65 -3.61
CA ASN A 5 -15.99 -12.54 -5.06
C ASN A 5 -14.70 -12.03 -5.72
N LEU A 6 -13.99 -11.09 -5.07
CA LEU A 6 -12.69 -10.61 -5.53
C LEU A 6 -11.67 -11.76 -5.57
N VAL A 7 -11.56 -12.52 -4.48
CA VAL A 7 -10.65 -13.68 -4.40
C VAL A 7 -10.97 -14.70 -5.50
N ALA A 8 -12.25 -15.03 -5.70
CA ALA A 8 -12.68 -15.97 -6.74
C ALA A 8 -12.39 -15.48 -8.17
N ALA A 9 -12.58 -14.17 -8.44
CA ALA A 9 -12.28 -13.58 -9.74
C ALA A 9 -10.78 -13.58 -10.04
N VAL A 10 -9.98 -13.23 -9.03
CA VAL A 10 -8.51 -13.19 -9.14
C VAL A 10 -7.92 -14.59 -9.32
N ALA A 11 -8.42 -15.60 -8.60
CA ALA A 11 -7.96 -16.99 -8.75
C ALA A 11 -8.13 -17.52 -10.18
N LYS A 12 -9.16 -17.05 -10.90
CA LYS A 12 -9.38 -17.39 -12.33
C LYS A 12 -8.38 -16.73 -13.27
N LEU A 13 -7.94 -15.51 -12.96
CA LEU A 13 -7.00 -14.75 -13.80
C LEU A 13 -5.53 -15.12 -13.51
N GLY A 14 -5.21 -15.51 -12.27
CA GLY A 14 -3.85 -15.82 -11.83
C GLY A 14 -2.90 -14.63 -12.02
N ASP A 15 -1.62 -14.92 -12.29
CA ASP A 15 -0.55 -13.90 -12.43
C ASP A 15 -0.83 -12.86 -13.53
N LEU A 16 -1.70 -13.15 -14.50
CA LEU A 16 -2.13 -12.19 -15.53
C LEU A 16 -2.94 -11.01 -14.96
N ALA A 17 -3.37 -11.10 -13.70
CA ALA A 17 -4.04 -10.03 -12.97
C ALA A 17 -3.08 -9.06 -12.26
N GLU A 18 -1.78 -9.39 -12.15
CA GLU A 18 -0.84 -8.53 -11.43
C GLU A 18 -0.67 -7.18 -12.13
N ARG A 19 -0.92 -6.12 -11.37
CA ARG A 19 -0.91 -4.73 -11.85
C ARG A 19 -0.41 -3.81 -10.74
N HIS A 20 -0.26 -2.52 -11.03
CA HIS A 20 0.12 -1.50 -10.04
C HIS A 20 -0.85 -1.40 -8.85
N TYR A 21 -2.06 -1.94 -8.97
CA TYR A 21 -3.07 -1.95 -7.92
C TYR A 21 -3.33 -3.34 -7.30
N LEU A 22 -2.77 -4.43 -7.86
CA LEU A 22 -3.02 -5.81 -7.40
C LEU A 22 -1.71 -6.60 -7.31
N GLU A 23 -1.41 -7.17 -6.14
CA GLU A 23 -0.32 -8.13 -5.94
C GLU A 23 -0.87 -9.48 -5.49
N LEU A 24 -0.42 -10.57 -6.13
CA LEU A 24 -0.79 -11.93 -5.74
C LEU A 24 0.40 -12.64 -5.09
N LYS A 25 0.12 -13.36 -4.01
CA LYS A 25 1.09 -14.27 -3.38
C LYS A 25 0.42 -15.60 -3.12
N SER A 26 1.04 -16.67 -3.64
CA SER A 26 0.60 -18.04 -3.39
C SER A 26 0.61 -18.36 -1.90
N SER A 27 1.71 -18.04 -1.20
CA SER A 27 1.84 -18.25 0.23
C SER A 27 2.83 -17.26 0.86
N LEU A 28 2.55 -16.88 2.11
CA LEU A 28 3.45 -16.18 3.03
C LEU A 28 3.37 -16.86 4.39
N ASP A 29 4.52 -17.15 4.99
CA ASP A 29 4.59 -17.63 6.36
C ASP A 29 4.57 -16.43 7.31
N LEU A 30 3.37 -16.05 7.76
CA LEU A 30 3.19 -14.94 8.69
C LEU A 30 3.68 -15.22 10.12
N SER A 31 4.29 -16.38 10.40
CA SER A 31 5.11 -16.55 11.60
C SER A 31 6.48 -15.87 11.46
N GLN A 32 6.96 -15.70 10.23
CA GLN A 32 8.26 -15.13 9.92
C GLN A 32 8.20 -13.61 9.78
N LYS A 33 9.17 -12.92 10.40
CA LYS A 33 9.29 -11.45 10.26
C LYS A 33 9.52 -11.02 8.80
N LYS A 34 10.29 -11.81 8.05
CA LYS A 34 10.62 -11.56 6.63
C LYS A 34 9.38 -11.47 5.74
N ASP A 35 8.38 -12.31 5.98
CA ASP A 35 7.17 -12.32 5.16
C ASP A 35 6.19 -11.21 5.54
N LYS A 36 6.17 -10.79 6.81
CA LYS A 36 5.49 -9.55 7.24
C LYS A 36 6.13 -8.30 6.66
N GLU A 37 7.45 -8.32 6.47
CA GLU A 37 8.17 -7.22 5.81
C GLU A 37 7.70 -7.01 4.37
N LYS A 38 7.38 -8.10 3.64
CA LYS A 38 6.82 -7.99 2.28
C LYS A 38 5.49 -7.24 2.26
N ILE A 39 4.64 -7.44 3.27
CA ILE A 39 3.40 -6.66 3.44
C ILE A 39 3.72 -5.18 3.61
N ALA A 40 4.68 -4.84 4.49
CA ALA A 40 5.10 -3.45 4.69
C ALA A 40 5.65 -2.82 3.39
N LYS A 41 6.46 -3.57 2.64
CA LYS A 41 7.01 -3.11 1.36
C LYS A 41 5.92 -2.80 0.34
N PHE A 42 4.92 -3.68 0.21
CA PHE A 42 3.77 -3.43 -0.65
C PHE A 42 2.98 -2.19 -0.21
N ILE A 43 2.71 -2.03 1.09
CA ILE A 43 1.98 -0.87 1.61
C ILE A 43 2.70 0.44 1.25
N LEU A 44 4.02 0.51 1.47
CA LEU A 44 4.84 1.66 1.10
C LEU A 44 4.79 1.91 -0.42
N GLY A 45 4.99 0.85 -1.21
CA GLY A 45 4.93 0.94 -2.68
C GLY A 45 3.59 1.45 -3.19
N ALA A 46 2.50 0.92 -2.66
CA ALA A 46 1.15 1.27 -3.04
C ALA A 46 0.77 2.71 -2.64
N ALA A 47 1.16 3.16 -1.45
CA ALA A 47 0.84 4.50 -0.95
C ALA A 47 1.66 5.62 -1.62
N ASN A 48 2.79 5.27 -2.23
CA ASN A 48 3.63 6.20 -2.98
C ASN A 48 3.32 6.20 -4.50
N ARG A 49 2.17 5.66 -4.93
CA ARG A 49 1.69 5.87 -6.30
C ARG A 49 1.23 7.32 -6.49
N MET A 50 1.19 7.77 -7.74
CA MET A 50 0.55 9.04 -8.07
C MET A 50 -0.98 8.89 -8.05
N PRO A 51 -1.76 9.87 -7.55
CA PRO A 51 -3.22 9.76 -7.42
C PRO A 51 -3.94 9.47 -8.73
N ASP A 52 -3.53 10.10 -9.83
CA ASP A 52 -4.06 9.89 -11.18
C ASP A 52 -3.84 8.46 -11.68
N ILE A 53 -2.64 7.92 -11.48
CA ILE A 53 -2.31 6.53 -11.82
C ILE A 53 -3.11 5.56 -10.93
N ALA A 54 -3.19 5.84 -9.62
CA ALA A 54 -3.91 4.99 -8.69
C ALA A 54 -5.40 4.93 -9.04
N GLN A 55 -6.03 6.07 -9.31
CA GLN A 55 -7.47 6.20 -9.56
C GLN A 55 -7.99 5.34 -10.73
N SER A 56 -7.11 4.95 -11.65
CA SER A 56 -7.45 4.11 -12.81
C SER A 56 -8.04 2.73 -12.46
N ALA A 57 -7.86 2.26 -11.22
CA ALA A 57 -8.40 0.98 -10.77
C ALA A 57 -8.78 1.01 -9.28
N PHE A 58 -9.84 0.28 -8.91
CA PHE A 58 -10.33 0.14 -7.53
C PHE A 58 -10.48 1.48 -6.78
N GLU A 59 -10.85 2.55 -7.48
CA GLU A 59 -10.95 3.90 -6.92
C GLU A 59 -9.66 4.39 -6.23
N GLY A 60 -8.51 3.87 -6.66
CA GLY A 60 -7.20 4.18 -6.08
C GLY A 60 -6.74 3.23 -4.98
N VAL A 61 -7.61 2.36 -4.47
CA VAL A 61 -7.22 1.34 -3.47
C VAL A 61 -6.27 0.33 -4.12
N ALA A 62 -5.18 -0.01 -3.42
CA ALA A 62 -4.35 -1.14 -3.82
C ALA A 62 -4.65 -2.35 -2.93
N VAL A 63 -4.61 -3.53 -3.54
CA VAL A 63 -4.96 -4.80 -2.90
C VAL A 63 -3.81 -5.80 -3.03
N MET A 64 -3.36 -6.39 -1.92
CA MET A 64 -2.56 -7.61 -1.95
C MET A 64 -3.43 -8.78 -1.52
N ILE A 65 -3.38 -9.89 -2.26
CA ILE A 65 -4.09 -11.12 -1.91
C ILE A 65 -3.06 -12.23 -1.71
N VAL A 66 -3.12 -12.87 -0.54
CA VAL A 66 -2.19 -13.91 -0.10
C VAL A 66 -2.95 -15.21 0.18
N GLY A 67 -2.44 -16.33 -0.30
CA GLY A 67 -3.11 -17.63 -0.25
C GLY A 67 -3.82 -17.99 -1.55
N VAL A 68 -3.49 -17.30 -2.65
CA VAL A 68 -4.06 -17.52 -3.99
C VAL A 68 -2.95 -17.73 -4.99
N ALA A 69 -3.03 -18.82 -5.74
CA ALA A 69 -2.21 -19.13 -6.90
C ALA A 69 -3.10 -19.27 -8.15
N LYS A 70 -2.49 -19.31 -9.34
CA LYS A 70 -3.24 -19.49 -10.59
C LYS A 70 -4.06 -20.79 -10.55
N GLY A 71 -5.39 -20.66 -10.55
CA GLY A 71 -6.32 -21.79 -10.54
C GLY A 71 -6.49 -22.48 -9.19
N GLN A 72 -5.87 -21.99 -8.11
CA GLN A 72 -5.94 -22.63 -6.79
C GLN A 72 -5.98 -21.61 -5.65
N VAL A 73 -6.89 -21.81 -4.70
CA VAL A 73 -7.00 -21.01 -3.48
C VAL A 73 -6.71 -21.91 -2.28
N GLU A 74 -5.51 -21.81 -1.72
CA GLU A 74 -5.05 -22.65 -0.60
C GLU A 74 -5.20 -21.95 0.75
N GLY A 75 -5.20 -20.61 0.73
CA GLY A 75 -5.15 -19.79 1.94
C GLY A 75 -3.82 -19.94 2.68
N ILE A 76 -3.72 -19.25 3.81
CA ILE A 76 -2.63 -19.37 4.77
C ILE A 76 -3.20 -19.49 6.19
N PRO A 77 -2.45 -20.03 7.16
CA PRO A 77 -2.86 -20.02 8.56
C PRO A 77 -3.13 -18.57 9.04
N PRO A 78 -4.30 -18.28 9.62
CA PRO A 78 -4.59 -16.93 10.11
C PRO A 78 -3.68 -16.58 11.29
N VAL A 79 -3.30 -15.32 11.39
CA VAL A 79 -2.55 -14.77 12.53
C VAL A 79 -3.25 -13.53 13.06
N GLU A 80 -3.00 -13.21 14.34
CA GLU A 80 -3.57 -12.03 14.98
C GLU A 80 -3.12 -10.74 14.27
N MET A 81 -4.07 -9.83 14.03
CA MET A 81 -3.80 -8.56 13.36
C MET A 81 -2.73 -7.74 14.10
N MET A 82 -2.69 -7.84 15.42
CA MET A 82 -1.67 -7.17 16.23
C MET A 82 -0.25 -7.65 15.90
N ASP A 83 -0.08 -8.92 15.52
CA ASP A 83 1.23 -9.49 15.20
C ASP A 83 1.72 -9.09 13.81
N ILE A 84 0.80 -8.81 12.88
CA ILE A 84 1.13 -8.19 11.59
C ILE A 84 1.48 -6.72 11.83
N SER A 85 0.57 -6.00 12.51
CA SER A 85 0.66 -4.56 12.76
C SER A 85 1.95 -4.17 13.48
N LYS A 86 2.36 -4.91 14.52
CA LYS A 86 3.63 -4.63 15.25
C LYS A 86 4.85 -4.60 14.34
N VAL A 87 4.92 -5.50 13.37
CA VAL A 87 6.05 -5.58 12.44
C VAL A 87 5.93 -4.54 11.34
N VAL A 88 4.75 -4.42 10.73
CA VAL A 88 4.49 -3.47 9.64
C VAL A 88 4.67 -2.02 10.10
N GLN A 89 4.14 -1.66 11.27
CA GLN A 89 4.19 -0.30 11.81
C GLN A 89 5.63 0.20 12.05
N LYS A 90 6.57 -0.72 12.32
CA LYS A 90 8.00 -0.39 12.44
C LYS A 90 8.54 0.24 11.16
N PHE A 91 8.09 -0.23 9.99
CA PHE A 91 8.53 0.27 8.69
C PHE A 91 7.73 1.48 8.23
N LEU A 92 6.45 1.58 8.59
CA LEU A 92 5.58 2.69 8.18
C LEU A 92 5.78 3.96 9.02
N GLY A 93 6.09 3.79 10.31
CA GLY A 93 6.13 4.89 11.28
C GLY A 93 4.75 5.40 11.70
N ALA A 94 4.73 6.30 12.69
CA ALA A 94 3.50 6.79 13.32
C ALA A 94 2.55 7.53 12.36
N ASP A 95 3.08 8.31 11.42
CA ASP A 95 2.32 9.01 10.37
C ASP A 95 2.38 8.26 9.03
N GLY A 96 2.33 6.93 9.10
CA GLY A 96 2.38 6.06 7.94
C GLY A 96 1.12 6.13 7.06
N PRO A 97 1.15 5.44 5.91
CA PRO A 97 -0.05 5.25 5.10
C PRO A 97 -1.11 4.44 5.85
N ARG A 98 -2.37 4.65 5.48
CA ARG A 98 -3.51 3.88 6.01
C ARG A 98 -3.67 2.58 5.23
N TRP A 99 -3.96 1.52 5.96
CA TRP A 99 -4.16 0.19 5.42
C TRP A 99 -5.03 -0.62 6.37
N ASP A 100 -5.64 -1.68 5.85
CA ASP A 100 -6.46 -2.62 6.61
C ASP A 100 -6.25 -4.05 6.09
N VAL A 101 -6.70 -5.05 6.85
CA VAL A 101 -6.68 -6.45 6.44
C VAL A 101 -8.05 -7.09 6.58
N LEU A 102 -8.38 -7.92 5.61
CA LEU A 102 -9.55 -8.77 5.64
C LEU A 102 -9.10 -10.22 5.52
N TRP A 103 -9.62 -11.05 6.41
CA TRP A 103 -9.47 -12.50 6.32
C TRP A 103 -10.72 -13.10 5.66
N VAL A 104 -10.51 -13.80 4.56
CA VAL A 104 -11.58 -14.48 3.82
C VAL A 104 -11.49 -15.98 4.10
N PRO A 105 -12.46 -16.57 4.81
CA PRO A 105 -12.45 -17.99 5.12
C PRO A 105 -12.62 -18.84 3.86
N LEU A 106 -12.00 -20.02 3.88
CA LEU A 106 -12.19 -21.04 2.86
C LEU A 106 -13.13 -22.13 3.39
N GLU A 107 -13.96 -22.67 2.50
CA GLU A 107 -14.80 -23.82 2.83
C GLU A 107 -13.91 -25.02 3.17
N ASP A 108 -14.27 -25.74 4.23
CA ASP A 108 -13.61 -26.97 4.69
C ASP A 108 -12.10 -26.85 4.98
N SER A 109 -11.61 -25.64 5.29
CA SER A 109 -10.21 -25.40 5.66
C SER A 109 -10.10 -24.45 6.84
N THR A 110 -9.07 -24.66 7.67
CA THR A 110 -8.69 -23.71 8.73
C THR A 110 -7.86 -22.54 8.18
N ASN A 111 -7.35 -22.66 6.96
CA ASN A 111 -6.66 -21.59 6.27
C ASN A 111 -7.65 -20.54 5.76
N GLN A 112 -7.15 -19.31 5.67
CA GLN A 112 -7.91 -18.17 5.19
C GLN A 112 -7.06 -17.39 4.18
N VAL A 113 -7.71 -16.72 3.24
CA VAL A 113 -7.04 -15.82 2.32
C VAL A 113 -6.91 -14.46 2.99
N LEU A 114 -5.68 -13.95 3.05
CA LEU A 114 -5.41 -12.61 3.56
C LEU A 114 -5.54 -11.61 2.42
N VAL A 115 -6.36 -10.59 2.62
CA VAL A 115 -6.51 -9.45 1.71
C VAL A 115 -6.01 -8.20 2.43
N VAL A 116 -4.94 -7.59 1.95
CA VAL A 116 -4.41 -6.32 2.47
C VAL A 116 -4.93 -5.20 1.57
N LEU A 117 -5.56 -4.20 2.17
CA LEU A 117 -6.08 -3.02 1.50
C LEU A 117 -5.22 -1.81 1.87
N VAL A 118 -4.84 -1.02 0.87
CA VAL A 118 -4.08 0.23 1.08
C VAL A 118 -4.88 1.37 0.51
N ASP A 119 -5.11 2.39 1.35
CA ASP A 119 -5.88 3.57 0.98
C ASP A 119 -5.26 4.28 -0.24
N PRO A 120 -6.08 4.97 -1.06
CA PRO A 120 -5.59 5.70 -2.20
C PRO A 120 -4.60 6.81 -1.78
N PRO A 121 -3.53 7.04 -2.56
CA PRO A 121 -2.67 8.21 -2.35
C PRO A 121 -3.48 9.50 -2.63
N VAL A 122 -3.23 10.53 -1.82
CA VAL A 122 -3.93 11.81 -1.92
C VAL A 122 -2.97 12.94 -2.31
N VAL A 123 -3.49 13.92 -3.04
CA VAL A 123 -2.79 15.18 -3.29
C VAL A 123 -2.56 15.91 -1.97
N GLY A 124 -1.42 16.58 -1.82
CA GLY A 124 -1.06 17.28 -0.59
C GLY A 124 -0.37 16.42 0.47
N ARG A 125 -0.16 15.13 0.20
CA ARG A 125 0.62 14.25 1.08
C ARG A 125 1.94 13.87 0.42
N GLY A 126 3.04 14.17 1.09
CA GLY A 126 4.40 13.85 0.62
C GLY A 126 4.66 12.34 0.55
N PRO A 127 5.86 11.93 0.12
CA PRO A 127 6.24 10.53 0.08
C PRO A 127 6.25 9.92 1.49
N PHE A 128 5.94 8.62 1.58
CA PHE A 128 6.15 7.80 2.77
C PHE A 128 7.49 7.07 2.66
N PRO A 129 8.55 7.57 3.30
CA PRO A 129 9.80 6.82 3.38
C PRO A 129 9.64 5.66 4.37
N CYS A 130 10.37 4.58 4.12
CA CYS A 130 10.56 3.51 5.09
C CYS A 130 11.25 4.07 6.34
N ARG A 131 10.83 3.61 7.52
CA ARG A 131 11.29 4.10 8.84
C ARG A 131 12.17 3.11 9.59
N ALA A 132 12.55 2.01 8.94
CA ALA A 132 13.37 0.97 9.55
C ALA A 132 14.15 0.18 8.50
N HIS A 133 15.24 -0.44 8.95
CA HIS A 133 15.97 -1.44 8.18
C HIS A 133 15.39 -2.85 8.40
N GLY A 134 15.31 -3.60 7.30
CA GLY A 134 14.96 -5.01 7.20
C GLY A 134 15.79 -5.69 6.10
N ASP A 135 15.34 -6.85 5.63
CA ASP A 135 16.06 -7.63 4.61
C ASP A 135 15.97 -6.99 3.22
N SER A 136 14.82 -6.39 2.91
CA SER A 136 14.42 -5.85 1.60
C SER A 136 13.94 -4.39 1.66
N LEU A 137 13.90 -3.83 2.88
CA LEU A 137 13.53 -2.46 3.19
C LEU A 137 14.69 -1.75 3.90
N THR A 138 14.95 -0.52 3.46
CA THR A 138 16.06 0.31 3.96
C THR A 138 15.49 1.60 4.54
N ASP A 139 15.91 1.98 5.74
CA ASP A 139 15.49 3.22 6.38
C ASP A 139 15.78 4.44 5.48
N GLY A 140 14.84 5.38 5.43
CA GLY A 140 14.89 6.58 4.60
C GLY A 140 14.58 6.39 3.12
N ARG A 141 14.53 5.14 2.61
CA ARG A 141 14.20 4.88 1.19
C ARG A 141 12.71 4.98 0.93
N VAL A 142 12.36 5.51 -0.24
CA VAL A 142 10.99 5.57 -0.74
C VAL A 142 10.80 4.44 -1.74
N TYR A 143 9.75 3.64 -1.52
CA TYR A 143 9.38 2.54 -2.42
C TYR A 143 8.11 2.92 -3.17
N ILE A 144 8.05 2.57 -4.45
CA ILE A 144 6.89 2.76 -5.32
C ILE A 144 6.50 1.43 -5.97
N ARG A 145 5.20 1.22 -6.14
CA ARG A 145 4.65 0.10 -6.91
C ARG A 145 4.46 0.52 -8.37
N ALA A 146 5.27 -0.04 -9.25
CA ALA A 146 5.15 0.07 -10.70
C ALA A 146 4.29 -1.10 -11.24
N GLU A 147 4.22 -1.27 -12.57
CA GLU A 147 3.55 -2.42 -13.17
C GLU A 147 4.25 -3.72 -12.77
N GLY A 148 3.61 -4.51 -11.90
CA GLY A 148 4.06 -5.85 -11.51
C GLY A 148 5.15 -5.91 -10.43
N GLU A 149 5.76 -4.80 -10.02
CA GLU A 149 6.81 -4.83 -8.99
C GLU A 149 6.80 -3.63 -8.03
N THR A 150 7.35 -3.86 -6.83
CA THR A 150 7.61 -2.81 -5.84
C THR A 150 9.11 -2.62 -5.67
N ARG A 151 9.62 -1.44 -6.05
CA ARG A 151 11.04 -1.09 -6.06
C ARG A 151 11.30 0.27 -5.42
N GLU A 152 12.56 0.62 -5.23
CA GLU A 152 12.93 1.99 -4.83
C GLU A 152 12.52 2.98 -5.92
N ALA A 153 12.04 4.14 -5.49
CA ALA A 153 11.71 5.24 -6.38
C ALA A 153 12.98 5.79 -7.05
N SER A 154 12.88 6.13 -8.33
CA SER A 154 13.91 6.91 -9.01
C SER A 154 13.94 8.36 -8.49
N SER A 155 14.96 9.12 -8.87
CA SER A 155 15.00 10.57 -8.60
C SER A 155 13.76 11.27 -9.14
N ASP A 156 13.37 10.96 -10.37
CA ASP A 156 12.27 11.64 -11.05
C ASP A 156 10.92 11.31 -10.38
N GLU A 157 10.74 10.05 -9.95
CA GLU A 157 9.56 9.64 -9.19
C GLU A 157 9.52 10.28 -7.81
N LEU A 158 10.67 10.41 -7.15
CA LEU A 158 10.78 11.09 -5.86
C LEU A 158 10.44 12.58 -5.97
N ASP A 159 10.92 13.26 -7.00
CA ASP A 159 10.60 14.67 -7.28
C ASP A 159 9.09 14.87 -7.46
N LEU A 160 8.43 13.98 -8.22
CA LEU A 160 6.98 14.01 -8.40
C LEU A 160 6.23 13.79 -7.09
N LEU A 161 6.69 12.89 -6.21
CA LEU A 161 6.08 12.67 -4.90
C LEU A 161 6.26 13.84 -3.94
N ILE A 162 7.41 14.51 -3.99
CA ILE A 162 7.65 15.74 -3.24
C ILE A 162 6.72 16.85 -3.74
N GLN A 163 6.61 17.02 -5.06
CA GLN A 163 5.68 17.97 -5.67
C GLN A 163 4.24 17.68 -5.26
N ARG A 164 3.80 16.41 -5.32
CA ARG A 164 2.48 15.96 -4.85
C ARG A 164 2.19 16.42 -3.42
N GLY A 165 3.17 16.31 -2.52
CA GLY A 165 3.06 16.76 -1.13
C GLY A 165 2.93 18.29 -1.01
N ASN A 166 3.65 19.03 -1.85
CA ASN A 166 3.66 20.48 -1.84
C ASN A 166 2.40 21.11 -2.48
N THR A 167 1.60 20.36 -3.24
CA THR A 167 0.41 20.92 -3.91
C THR A 167 -0.65 21.44 -2.92
N ALA A 168 -0.70 20.97 -1.67
CA ALA A 168 -1.66 21.46 -0.67
C ALA A 168 -1.22 22.75 0.06
N SER A 169 0.03 23.18 -0.03
CA SER A 169 0.51 24.38 0.68
C SER A 169 0.24 25.69 -0.07
N ARG A 170 -0.46 25.65 -1.20
CA ARG A 170 -0.99 26.85 -1.87
C ARG A 170 -2.36 27.21 -1.28
N LEU A 171 -2.39 27.52 0.01
CA LEU A 171 -3.45 28.37 0.55
C LEU A 171 -3.32 29.70 -0.19
N ASP A 172 -4.39 30.11 -0.89
CA ASP A 172 -4.55 31.48 -1.36
C ASP A 172 -4.64 32.37 -0.11
N LEU A 173 -3.48 32.79 0.39
CA LEU A 173 -3.37 33.79 1.43
C LEU A 173 -3.72 35.13 0.79
N ASP A 174 -4.99 35.51 0.91
CA ASP A 174 -5.46 36.83 0.52
C ASP A 174 -4.95 37.85 1.54
N PHE A 175 -3.81 38.47 1.24
CA PHE A 175 -3.25 39.52 2.08
C PHE A 175 -3.94 40.85 1.77
N SER A 176 -4.89 41.25 2.62
CA SER A 176 -5.41 42.62 2.61
C SER A 176 -4.35 43.58 3.18
N VAL A 177 -3.77 44.41 2.32
CA VAL A 177 -2.84 45.48 2.73
C VAL A 177 -3.64 46.76 2.95
N GLU A 178 -3.71 47.21 4.20
CA GLU A 178 -4.28 48.51 4.56
C GLU A 178 -3.14 49.50 4.83
N VAL A 179 -3.07 50.57 4.04
CA VAL A 179 -2.07 51.64 4.23
C VAL A 179 -2.66 52.68 5.19
N LEU A 180 -2.19 52.66 6.44
CA LEU A 180 -2.50 53.70 7.43
C LEU A 180 -1.54 54.88 7.23
N GLY A 181 -1.93 55.84 6.39
CA GLY A 181 -1.29 57.14 6.33
C GLY A 181 -1.72 57.99 7.52
N GLN A 182 -0.78 58.35 8.40
CA GLN A 182 -0.99 59.42 9.37
C GLN A 182 -0.54 60.74 8.75
N CYS A 183 -1.44 61.72 8.72
CA CYS A 183 -1.17 63.12 8.38
C CYS A 183 -0.62 63.87 9.60
#